data_AF-A0A6V7HUS5-F1
#
_entry.id   AF-A0A6V7HUS5-F1
#
_cell.length_a   1.000
_cell.length_b   1.000
_cell.length_c   1.000
_cell.angle_alpha   90.00
_cell.angle_beta   90.00
_cell.angle_gamma   90.00
#
_symmetry.space_group_name_H-M   'P 1'
#
loop_
_entity.id
_entity.type
_entity.pdbx_description
1 polymer ?
#
loop_
_entity_poly.entity_id
_entity_poly.type
_entity_poly.pdbx_seq_one_letter_code
_entity_poly.pdbx_strand_id
1 'polypeptide(L)' 'IGVWKSWQKEGLDIKDIVWPGNSHTPPQGVPEKFHLKITFLEEPPYINLAPPDPVSGKCLMDRGVHCRVAKESDMT' A
#
# COMPACT_ATOMS: atom_id res chain seq x y z
N ILE A 1 2.80 30.31 3.51
CA ILE A 1 2.78 31.75 3.83
C ILE A 1 4.22 32.24 3.80
N GLY A 2 4.63 32.98 2.76
CA GLY A 2 5.99 33.51 2.65
C GLY A 2 6.18 34.74 3.53
N VAL A 3 7.36 34.90 4.14
CA VAL A 3 7.68 36.06 4.99
C VAL A 3 8.55 37.02 4.20
N TRP A 4 8.09 38.25 4.02
CA TRP A 4 8.84 39.29 3.31
C TRP A 4 9.79 40.03 4.26
N LYS A 5 11.04 40.22 3.83
CA LYS A 5 12.05 41.00 4.57
C LYS A 5 12.59 42.11 3.66
N SER A 6 12.34 43.35 4.03
CA SER A 6 12.53 44.55 3.21
C SER A 6 13.99 44.97 2.97
N TRP A 7 14.96 44.36 3.67
CA TRP A 7 16.37 44.75 3.64
C TRP A 7 17.29 43.81 2.84
N GLN A 8 16.77 42.73 2.25
CA GLN A 8 17.51 41.84 1.34
C GLN A 8 17.25 42.21 -0.12
N LYS A 9 18.31 42.29 -0.95
CA LYS A 9 18.24 42.68 -2.38
C LYS A 9 17.51 41.66 -3.26
N GLU A 10 17.54 40.38 -2.90
CA GLU A 10 16.76 39.31 -3.52
C GLU A 10 15.50 39.11 -2.68
N GLY A 11 14.43 39.80 -3.07
CA GLY A 11 13.18 39.87 -2.35
C GLY A 11 12.35 38.59 -2.42
N LEU A 12 11.72 38.27 -1.28
CA LEU A 12 10.73 37.20 -1.06
C LEU A 12 11.23 35.76 -1.26
N ASP A 13 11.54 35.09 -0.14
CA ASP A 13 11.81 33.64 -0.10
C ASP A 13 10.51 32.87 0.15
N ILE A 14 9.94 32.28 -0.90
CA ILE A 14 8.75 31.43 -0.81
C ILE A 14 9.22 30.01 -0.55
N LYS A 15 9.32 29.63 0.73
CA LYS A 15 9.57 28.24 1.10
C LYS A 15 8.27 27.43 0.96
N ASP A 16 8.37 26.33 0.21
CA ASP A 16 7.34 25.28 0.11
C ASP A 16 7.11 24.61 1.49
N ILE A 17 6.23 23.61 1.59
CA ILE A 17 5.93 22.89 2.84
C ILE A 17 7.22 22.42 3.51
N VAL A 18 7.45 22.89 4.74
CA VAL A 18 8.61 22.53 5.57
C VAL A 18 8.15 21.53 6.62
N TRP A 19 8.87 20.42 6.71
CA TRP A 19 8.65 19.35 7.67
C TRP A 19 9.44 19.58 8.96
N PRO A 20 9.07 18.91 10.07
CA PRO A 20 9.83 18.97 11.34
C PRO A 20 11.34 18.80 11.12
N GLY A 21 12.15 19.61 11.81
CA GLY A 21 13.61 19.64 11.61
C GLY A 21 14.08 20.61 10.50
N ASN A 22 13.20 21.49 10.02
CA ASN A 22 13.49 22.45 8.96
C ASN A 22 13.88 21.78 7.63
N SER A 23 13.36 20.57 7.42
CA SER A 23 13.59 19.77 6.22
C SER A 23 12.54 20.05 5.16
N HIS A 24 12.94 20.07 3.89
CA HIS A 24 12.01 20.12 2.76
C HIS A 24 11.46 18.75 2.38
N THR A 25 11.87 17.70 3.09
CA THR A 25 11.42 16.33 2.84
C THR A 25 10.54 15.80 3.99
N PRO A 26 9.47 15.05 3.68
CA PRO A 26 8.59 14.48 4.71
C PRO A 26 9.36 13.65 5.74
N PRO A 27 8.90 13.63 7.02
CA PRO A 27 9.50 12.80 8.05
C PRO A 27 9.57 11.36 7.58
N GLN A 28 10.74 10.75 7.70
CA GLN A 28 10.89 9.34 7.42
C GLN A 28 10.20 8.53 8.51
N GLY A 29 8.97 8.13 8.21
CA GLY A 29 8.21 7.07 8.85
C GLY A 29 7.46 6.35 7.74
N VAL A 30 7.87 5.11 7.46
CA VAL A 30 7.31 4.31 6.37
C VAL A 30 5.83 4.08 6.66
N PRO A 31 4.90 4.19 5.68
CA PRO A 31 3.57 3.62 5.87
C PRO A 31 3.77 2.18 6.35
N GLU A 32 3.20 1.83 7.50
CA GLU A 32 3.40 0.52 8.09
C GLU A 32 2.93 -0.51 7.05
N LYS A 33 3.88 -1.26 6.47
CA LYS A 33 3.57 -2.33 5.53
C LYS A 33 2.98 -3.49 6.34
N PHE A 34 1.70 -3.38 6.65
CA PHE A 34 1.01 -4.45 7.36
C PHE A 34 0.53 -5.50 6.36
N HIS A 35 0.64 -6.76 6.76
CA HIS A 35 0.17 -7.89 5.99
C HIS A 35 -1.09 -8.41 6.66
N LEU A 36 -2.20 -8.41 5.94
CA LEU A 36 -3.46 -8.93 6.42
C LEU A 36 -3.61 -10.39 5.98
N LYS A 37 -3.86 -11.31 6.92
CA LYS A 37 -4.20 -12.70 6.62
C LYS A 37 -5.72 -12.85 6.65
N ILE A 38 -6.30 -13.22 5.50
CA ILE A 38 -7.73 -13.48 5.35
C ILE A 38 -7.95 -14.99 5.36
N THR A 39 -8.87 -15.46 6.18
CA THR A 39 -9.40 -16.83 6.15
C THR A 39 -10.82 -16.79 5.59
N PHE A 40 -11.18 -17.83 4.84
CA PHE A 40 -12.46 -17.91 4.16
C PHE A 40 -12.92 -19.37 4.07
N LEU A 41 -14.21 -19.54 3.76
CA LEU A 41 -14.83 -20.82 3.42
C LEU A 41 -15.32 -20.76 1.97
N GLU A 42 -15.32 -21.89 1.27
CA GLU A 42 -15.92 -21.96 -0.07
C GLU A 42 -17.44 -21.83 0.04
N GLU A 43 -17.99 -20.75 -0.49
CA GLU A 43 -19.42 -20.43 -0.41
C GLU A 43 -19.89 -19.70 -1.68
N PRO A 44 -20.20 -20.42 -2.77
CA PRO A 44 -20.79 -19.82 -3.96
C PRO A 44 -22.16 -19.19 -3.64
N PRO A 45 -22.48 -17.99 -4.17
CA PRO A 45 -21.75 -17.21 -5.17
C PRO A 45 -20.71 -16.24 -4.59
N TYR A 46 -20.60 -16.14 -3.27
CA TYR A 46 -19.80 -15.13 -2.58
C TYR A 46 -18.30 -15.40 -2.68
N ILE A 47 -17.89 -16.66 -2.58
CA ILE A 47 -16.49 -17.09 -2.66
C ILE A 47 -16.38 -18.30 -3.59
N ASN A 48 -15.69 -18.13 -4.71
CA ASN A 48 -15.48 -19.17 -5.70
C ASN A 48 -14.00 -19.54 -5.77
N LEU A 49 -13.71 -20.84 -5.77
CA LEU A 49 -12.36 -21.37 -5.92
C LEU A 49 -12.20 -21.99 -7.30
N ALA A 50 -11.10 -21.65 -7.98
CA ALA A 50 -10.77 -22.21 -9.28
C ALA A 50 -9.25 -22.42 -9.38
N PRO A 51 -8.79 -23.48 -10.07
CA PRO A 51 -7.37 -23.68 -10.30
C PRO A 51 -6.78 -22.55 -11.16
N PRO A 52 -5.52 -22.16 -10.93
CA PRO A 52 -4.82 -21.24 -11.81
C PRO A 52 -4.58 -21.89 -13.19
N ASP A 53 -4.32 -21.05 -14.20
CA ASP A 53 -4.02 -21.51 -15.56
C ASP A 53 -2.82 -22.50 -15.56
N PRO A 54 -2.93 -23.67 -16.20
CA PRO A 54 -1.93 -24.74 -16.09
C PRO A 54 -0.59 -24.42 -16.78
N VAL A 55 -0.56 -23.44 -17.69
CA VAL A 55 0.65 -23.07 -18.43
C VAL A 55 1.37 -21.90 -17.76
N SER A 56 0.64 -20.85 -17.39
CA SER A 56 1.18 -19.63 -16.80
C SER A 56 1.18 -19.62 -15.27
N GLY A 57 0.42 -20.51 -14.63
CA GLY A 57 0.24 -20.57 -13.18
C GLY A 57 -0.52 -19.37 -12.60
N LYS A 58 -1.16 -18.54 -13.44
CA LYS A 58 -1.84 -17.30 -13.01
C LYS A 58 -3.34 -17.52 -12.85
N CYS A 59 -3.94 -16.86 -11.87
CA CYS A 59 -5.39 -16.71 -11.82
C CYS A 59 -5.86 -15.79 -12.95
N LEU A 60 -7.14 -15.90 -13.34
CA LEU A 60 -7.76 -14.97 -14.27
C LEU A 60 -7.63 -13.54 -13.73
N MET A 61 -6.90 -12.69 -14.45
CA MET A 61 -6.41 -11.38 -13.97
C MET A 61 -7.53 -10.46 -13.46
N ASP A 62 -8.74 -10.59 -13.98
CA ASP A 62 -9.85 -9.71 -13.61
C ASP A 62 -10.71 -10.24 -12.44
N ARG A 63 -10.49 -11.47 -11.97
CA ARG A 63 -11.46 -12.15 -11.07
C ARG A 63 -10.86 -13.02 -9.96
N GLY A 64 -9.55 -13.22 -9.91
CA GLY A 64 -8.96 -14.15 -8.97
C GLY A 64 -7.64 -13.68 -8.38
N VAL A 65 -7.39 -14.13 -7.15
CA VAL A 65 -6.10 -13.98 -6.45
C VAL A 65 -5.61 -15.35 -6.04
N HIS A 66 -4.29 -15.54 -5.98
CA HIS A 66 -3.72 -16.77 -5.44
C HIS A 66 -4.07 -16.91 -3.96
N CYS A 67 -4.81 -17.96 -3.64
CA CYS A 67 -5.09 -18.34 -2.26
C CYS A 67 -4.25 -19.56 -1.86
N ARG A 68 -4.00 -19.69 -0.56
CA ARG A 68 -3.43 -20.92 0.02
C ARG A 68 -4.55 -21.64 0.75
N VAL A 69 -4.81 -22.88 0.32
CA VAL A 69 -5.74 -23.77 1.00
C VAL A 69 -4.94 -24.51 2.06
N ALA A 70 -5.33 -24.36 3.33
CA ALA A 70 -4.75 -25.13 4.41
C ALA A 70 -5.05 -26.61 4.20
N LYS A 71 -4.09 -27.50 4.49
CA LYS A 71 -4.40 -28.93 4.52
C LYS A 71 -5.28 -29.21 5.73
N GLU A 72 -6.09 -30.26 5.65
CA GLU A 72 -6.95 -30.66 6.78
C GLU A 72 -6.16 -30.93 8.06
N SER A 73 -4.93 -31.45 7.92
CA SER A 73 -3.97 -31.63 9.02
C SER A 73 -3.56 -30.34 9.73
N ASP A 74 -3.67 -29.20 9.05
CA ASP A 74 -3.23 -27.90 9.54
C ASP A 74 -4.38 -27.11 10.19
N MET A 75 -5.60 -27.68 10.20
CA MET A 75 -6.84 -27.07 10.71
C MET A 75 -7.25 -27.58 12.11
N THR A 76 -6.37 -28.33 12.80
CA THR A 76 -6.64 -28.96 14.11
C THR A 76 -6.02 -28.19 15.26
#